data_AF-K0ILU9-F1
#
_entry.id   AF-K0ILU9-F1
#
_cell.length_a   1.000
_cell.length_b   1.000
_cell.length_c   1.000
_cell.angle_alpha   90.00
_cell.angle_beta   90.00
_cell.angle_gamma   90.00
#
_symmetry.space_group_name_H-M   'P 1'
#
loop_
_entity.id
_entity.type
_entity.pdbx_description
1 polymer ?
#
loop_
_entity_poly.entity_id
_entity_poly.type
_entity_poly.pdbx_seq_one_letter_code
_entity_poly.pdbx_strand_id
1 'polypeptide(L)' 'MGVSVNGHQGMLDRIYFCNNCKAVFLFQADVEYHNMTSGHSSIKTLSFDEYYNKN' A
#
# COMPACT_ATOMS: atom_id res chain seq x y z
N MET A 1 -7.56 0.64 -30.41
CA MET A 1 -8.31 0.02 -29.28
C MET A 1 -7.88 0.77 -28.03
N GLY A 2 -8.56 1.88 -27.72
CA GLY A 2 -8.24 2.68 -26.54
C GLY A 2 -8.73 1.95 -25.31
N VAL A 3 -7.83 1.53 -24.42
CA VAL A 3 -8.23 1.00 -23.12
C VAL A 3 -8.71 2.18 -22.29
N SER A 4 -10.01 2.21 -22.03
CA SER A 4 -10.58 3.14 -21.05
C SER A 4 -10.03 2.77 -19.68
N VAL A 5 -8.95 3.44 -19.27
CA VAL A 5 -8.57 3.49 -17.87
C VAL A 5 -9.74 4.15 -17.14
N ASN A 6 -10.58 3.33 -16.52
CA ASN A 6 -11.59 3.82 -15.62
C ASN A 6 -10.83 4.57 -14.52
N GLY A 7 -10.89 5.89 -14.58
CA GLY A 7 -10.20 6.77 -13.67
C GLY A 7 -10.71 6.56 -12.25
N HIS A 8 -10.08 5.65 -11.51
CA HIS A 8 -9.90 5.86 -10.10
C HIS A 8 -8.84 6.96 -9.93
N GLN A 9 -9.26 8.21 -10.15
CA GLN A 9 -8.75 9.33 -9.38
C GLN A 9 -9.27 9.17 -7.93
N GLY A 10 -8.99 8.02 -7.31
CA GLY A 10 -9.26 7.77 -5.91
C GLY A 10 -7.97 8.05 -5.20
N MET A 11 -7.91 9.16 -4.46
CA MET A 11 -6.82 9.49 -3.56
C MET A 11 -6.26 8.20 -2.93
N LEU A 12 -4.95 8.01 -3.03
CA LEU A 12 -4.23 7.05 -2.19
C LEU A 12 -4.25 7.59 -0.76
N ASP A 13 -5.43 7.62 -0.14
CA ASP A 13 -5.67 8.10 1.21
C ASP A 13 -4.86 7.28 2.21
N ARG A 14 -4.63 6.00 1.88
CA ARG A 14 -4.00 5.00 2.74
C ARG A 14 -2.96 4.20 2.01
N ILE A 15 -1.81 4.04 2.65
CA ILE A 15 -0.72 3.15 2.25
C ILE A 15 -0.58 2.01 3.27
N TYR A 16 0.02 0.92 2.85
CA TYR A 16 0.29 -0.24 3.68
C TYR A 16 1.79 -0.38 3.85
N PHE A 17 2.30 -0.15 5.06
CA PHE A 17 3.72 -0.21 5.38
C PHE A 17 4.06 -1.49 6.14
N CYS A 18 4.96 -2.31 5.61
CA CYS A 18 5.51 -3.45 6.33
C CYS A 18 6.63 -3.00 7.27
N ASN A 19 6.50 -3.22 8.58
CA ASN A 19 7.52 -2.80 9.55
C ASN A 19 8.77 -3.70 9.54
N ASN A 20 8.64 -4.96 9.10
CA ASN A 20 9.77 -5.89 9.00
C ASN A 20 10.62 -5.61 7.76
N CYS A 21 9.99 -5.51 6.60
CA CYS A 21 10.70 -5.24 5.33
C CYS A 21 10.95 -3.75 5.07
N LYS A 22 10.28 -2.86 5.81
CA LYS A 22 10.20 -1.42 5.49
C LYS A 22 9.65 -1.16 4.07
N ALA A 23 8.85 -2.09 3.56
CA ALA A 23 8.22 -2.00 2.24
C ALA A 23 6.91 -1.20 2.33
N VAL A 24 6.61 -0.42 1.30
CA VAL A 24 5.36 0.34 1.17
C VAL A 24 4.57 -0.23 0.01
N PHE A 25 3.30 -0.55 0.26
CA PHE A 25 2.36 -1.04 -0.73
C PHE A 25 1.19 -0.06 -0.84
N LEU A 26 0.73 0.17 -2.06
CA LEU A 26 -0.39 1.07 -2.33
C LEU A 26 -1.72 0.31 -2.43
N PHE A 27 -1.65 -0.99 -2.70
CA PHE A 27 -2.82 -1.84 -2.85
C PHE A 27 -2.79 -2.98 -1.85
N GLN A 28 -3.98 -3.41 -1.44
CA GLN A 28 -4.14 -4.55 -0.55
C GLN A 28 -3.72 -5.87 -1.21
N ALA A 29 -3.91 -6.00 -2.54
CA ALA A 29 -3.48 -7.19 -3.28
C ALA A 29 -1.97 -7.45 -3.15
N ASP A 30 -1.16 -6.39 -3.16
CA ASP A 30 0.30 -6.51 -2.96
C ASP A 30 0.64 -6.94 -1.53
N VAL A 31 -0.16 -6.50 -0.54
CA VAL A 31 -0.01 -6.93 0.86
C VAL A 31 -0.31 -8.41 1.02
N GLU A 32 -1.37 -8.90 0.39
CA GLU A 32 -1.74 -10.32 0.42
C GLU A 32 -0.64 -11.18 -0.21
N TYR A 33 -0.14 -10.76 -1.37
CA TYR A 33 1.00 -11.41 -2.02
C TYR A 33 2.26 -11.37 -1.15
N HIS A 34 2.55 -10.23 -0.53
CA HIS A 34 3.68 -10.06 0.38
C HIS A 34 3.59 -11.00 1.58
N ASN A 35 2.41 -11.13 2.20
CA ASN A 35 2.21 -12.03 3.34
C ASN A 35 2.46 -13.50 2.95
N MET A 36 1.99 -13.92 1.78
CA MET A 36 2.22 -15.29 1.27
C MET A 36 3.68 -15.57 0.96
N THR A 37 4.41 -14.60 0.41
CA THR A 37 5.80 -14.78 -0.05
C THR A 37 6.84 -14.55 1.03
N SER A 38 6.59 -13.58 1.91
CA SER A 38 7.57 -13.10 2.90
C SER A 38 7.40 -13.78 4.25
N GLY A 39 6.30 -14.51 4.47
CA GLY A 39 6.03 -15.28 5.68
C GLY A 39 5.80 -14.42 6.92
N HIS A 40 5.50 -13.12 6.75
CA HIS A 40 5.20 -12.22 7.85
C HIS A 40 4.10 -11.21 7.48
N SER A 41 3.31 -10.84 8.48
CA SER A 41 2.06 -10.07 8.34
C SER A 41 2.09 -8.76 9.14
N SER A 42 3.27 -8.20 9.39
CA SER A 42 3.41 -6.94 10.16
C SER A 42 3.21 -5.72 9.26
N ILE A 43 1.97 -5.55 8.81
CA ILE A 43 1.54 -4.46 7.94
C ILE A 43 0.80 -3.42 8.77
N LYS A 44 1.22 -2.17 8.65
CA LYS A 44 0.57 -1.01 9.24
C LYS A 44 -0.06 -0.18 8.13
N THR A 45 -1.37 -0.02 8.19
CA THR A 45 -2.06 0.94 7.33
C THR A 45 -1.83 2.35 7.89
N LEU A 46 -1.30 3.24 7.07
CA LEU A 46 -1.02 4.62 7.40
C LEU A 46 -1.72 5.52 6.39
N SER A 47 -2.20 6.67 6.82
CA SER A 47 -2.64 7.69 5.86
C SER A 47 -1.42 8.35 5.22
N PHE A 48 -1.55 8.87 3.99
CA PHE A 48 -0.42 9.52 3.31
C PHE A 48 0.12 10.72 4.11
N ASP A 49 -0.79 11.46 4.76
CA ASP A 49 -0.43 12.56 5.68
C ASP A 49 0.39 12.05 6.87
N GLU A 50 -0.02 10.97 7.54
CA GLU A 50 0.71 10.40 8.68
C GLU A 50 2.12 9.88 8.31
N TYR A 51 2.32 9.44 7.07
CA TYR A 51 3.65 9.03 6.61
C TYR A 51 4.58 10.24 6.41
N TYR A 52 4.05 11.35 5.90
CA TYR A 52 4.84 12.55 5.57
C TYR A 52 5.03 13.48 6.78
N ASN A 53 4.03 13.61 7.66
CA ASN A 53 4.03 14.50 8.83
C ASN A 53 4.88 13.98 10.00
N LYS A 54 5.48 12.79 9.86
CA LYS A 54 6.30 12.16 10.91
C LYS A 54 7.77 12.61 10.92
N ASN A 55 8.10 13.73 10.24
CA ASN A 55 9.45 14.24 10.09
C ASN A 55 9.61 15.69 10.58
#